data_AF-A0A928KKR8-F1
#
_entry.id   AF-A0A928KKR8-F1
#
_cell.length_a   1.000
_cell.length_b   1.000
_cell.length_c   1.000
_cell.angle_alpha   90.00
_cell.angle_beta   90.00
_cell.angle_gamma   90.00
#
_symmetry.space_group_name_H-M   'P 1'
#
loop_
_entity.id
_entity.type
_entity.pdbx_description
1 polymer ?
#
loop_
_entity_poly.entity_id
_entity_poly.type
_entity_poly.pdbx_seq_one_letter_code
_entity_poly.pdbx_strand_id
1 'polypeptide(L)'
;MKDLYVSALLDVYGFVLSKKQRTLTEYYYNDDLSLSEIAENEGITRQGVNDLIKRAVAQLNSLEEKCGYCKSFLKLKELSAEVKNSNTEKINEILDIIDNL
;
A
#
# COMPACT_ATOMS: atom_id res chain seq x y z
N MET A 1 -6.29 -9.60 11.90
CA MET A 1 -4.94 -9.72 11.30
C MET A 1 -4.69 -8.46 10.49
N LYS A 2 -3.49 -7.87 10.54
CA LYS A 2 -3.17 -6.70 9.71
C LYS A 2 -3.12 -7.14 8.25
N ASP A 3 -3.79 -6.40 7.37
CA ASP A 3 -3.72 -6.65 5.93
C ASP A 3 -2.43 -6.03 5.39
N LEU A 4 -1.44 -6.89 5.10
CA LEU A 4 -0.14 -6.48 4.55
C LEU A 4 -0.26 -5.85 3.16
N TYR A 5 -1.40 -6.01 2.47
CA TYR A 5 -1.65 -5.34 1.20
C TYR A 5 -1.71 -3.81 1.36
N VAL A 6 -2.08 -3.32 2.54
CA VAL A 6 -2.14 -1.87 2.80
C VAL A 6 -0.77 -1.21 2.73
N SER A 7 0.31 -1.90 3.09
CA SER A 7 1.67 -1.38 2.91
C SER A 7 2.01 -1.15 1.43
N ALA A 8 1.63 -2.09 0.56
CA ALA A 8 1.81 -1.92 -0.88
C ALA A 8 0.93 -0.78 -1.43
N LEU A 9 -0.29 -0.65 -0.94
CA LEU A 9 -1.17 0.48 -1.29
C LEU A 9 -0.60 1.83 -0.84
N LEU A 10 0.07 1.90 0.32
CA LEU A 10 0.76 3.11 0.78
C LEU A 10 1.92 3.48 -0.14
N ASP A 11 2.69 2.51 -0.63
CA ASP A 11 3.80 2.77 -1.57
C ASP A 11 3.29 3.40 -2.88
N VAL A 12 2.14 2.93 -3.37
CA VAL A 12 1.59 3.36 -4.67
C VAL A 12 0.72 4.61 -4.54
N TYR A 13 -0.13 4.70 -3.52
CA TYR A 13 -1.14 5.74 -3.39
C TYR A 13 -0.96 6.64 -2.17
N GLY A 14 0.02 6.40 -1.30
CA GLY A 14 0.17 7.13 -0.03
C GLY A 14 0.35 8.64 -0.18
N PHE A 15 0.76 9.13 -1.35
CA PHE A 15 0.88 10.55 -1.66
C PHE A 15 -0.46 11.30 -1.68
N VAL A 16 -1.60 10.61 -1.89
CA VAL A 16 -2.93 11.23 -1.89
C VAL A 16 -3.47 11.51 -0.49
N LEU A 17 -2.90 10.83 0.52
CA LEU A 17 -3.31 10.97 1.90
C LEU A 17 -2.76 12.27 2.49
N SER A 18 -3.47 12.82 3.47
CA SER A 18 -2.86 13.85 4.31
C SER A 18 -1.63 13.29 5.04
N LYS A 19 -0.65 14.16 5.33
CA LYS A 19 0.57 13.76 6.07
C LYS A 19 0.23 12.98 7.34
N LYS A 20 -0.77 13.43 8.11
CA LYS A 20 -1.20 12.75 9.35
C LYS A 20 -1.75 11.35 9.04
N GLN A 21 -2.66 11.20 8.08
CA GLN A 21 -3.20 9.88 7.71
C GLN A 21 -2.11 8.92 7.26
N ARG A 22 -1.20 9.38 6.39
CA ARG A 22 -0.08 8.59 5.90
C ARG A 22 0.80 8.10 7.05
N THR A 23 1.30 9.02 7.88
CA THR A 23 2.20 8.70 8.99
C THR A 23 1.58 7.72 9.98
N LEU A 24 0.32 7.92 10.40
CA LEU A 24 -0.33 7.00 11.33
C LEU A 24 -0.56 5.61 10.72
N THR A 25 -0.81 5.55 9.41
CA THR A 25 -1.02 4.29 8.69
C THR A 25 0.30 3.55 8.48
N GLU A 26 1.39 4.27 8.18
CA GLU A 26 2.77 3.73 8.13
C GLU A 26 3.18 3.16 9.50
N TYR A 27 2.96 3.89 10.59
CA TYR A 27 3.22 3.39 11.95
C TYR A 27 2.51 2.07 12.24
N TYR A 28 1.26 1.95 11.83
CA TYR A 28 0.47 0.75 12.11
C TYR A 28 0.82 -0.44 11.22
N TYR A 29 1.02 -0.22 9.92
CA TYR A 29 1.21 -1.29 8.93
C TYR A 29 2.68 -1.61 8.63
N ASN A 30 3.59 -0.65 8.74
CA ASN A 30 5.01 -0.82 8.39
C ASN A 30 5.90 -0.93 9.64
N ASP A 31 5.64 -0.12 10.67
CA ASP A 31 6.46 -0.09 11.90
C ASP A 31 5.89 -0.97 13.03
N ASP A 32 4.82 -1.68 12.73
CA ASP A 32 4.12 -2.61 13.60
C ASP A 32 3.54 -2.05 14.93
N LEU A 33 3.52 -0.72 15.10
CA LEU A 33 2.97 -0.08 16.30
C LEU A 33 1.47 -0.40 16.49
N SER A 34 1.07 -0.56 17.75
CA SER A 34 -0.32 -0.69 18.14
C SER A 34 -1.02 0.68 18.12
N LEU A 35 -2.36 0.67 18.03
CA LEU A 35 -3.15 1.90 18.08
C LEU A 35 -2.95 2.69 19.38
N SER A 36 -2.59 2.01 20.48
CA SER A 36 -2.32 2.64 21.76
C SER A 36 -0.96 3.32 21.78
N GLU A 37 0.09 2.66 21.26
CA GLU A 37 1.43 3.25 21.14
C GLU A 37 1.41 4.48 20.22
N ILE A 38 0.69 4.39 19.10
CA ILE A 38 0.50 5.52 18.18
C ILE A 38 -0.24 6.67 18.87
N ALA A 39 -1.30 6.37 19.62
CA ALA A 39 -2.09 7.37 20.32
C ALA A 39 -1.25 8.13 21.37
N GLU A 40 -0.44 7.40 22.13
CA GLU A 40 0.48 7.96 23.11
C GLU A 40 1.54 8.84 22.45
N ASN A 41 2.21 8.34 21.41
CA ASN A 41 3.26 9.08 20.69
C ASN A 41 2.74 10.37 20.03
N GLU A 42 1.50 10.33 19.52
CA GLU A 42 0.94 11.41 18.70
C GLU A 42 0.02 12.35 19.49
N GLY A 43 -0.17 12.09 20.80
CA GLY A 43 -1.01 12.90 21.68
C GLY A 43 -2.48 12.95 21.29
N ILE A 44 -3.01 11.88 20.70
CA ILE A 44 -4.42 11.76 20.28
C ILE A 44 -5.08 10.53 20.89
N THR A 45 -6.41 10.43 20.81
CA THR A 45 -7.10 9.25 21.34
C THR A 45 -6.86 8.02 20.45
N ARG A 46 -6.82 6.83 21.07
CA ARG A 46 -6.79 5.54 20.34
C ARG A 46 -7.92 5.42 19.30
N GLN A 47 -9.10 5.97 19.61
CA GLN A 47 -10.22 6.03 18.68
C GLN A 47 -9.91 6.94 17.48
N GLY A 48 -9.32 8.12 17.73
CA GLY A 48 -8.87 9.04 16.68
C GLY A 48 -7.84 8.41 15.75
N VAL A 49 -6.88 7.65 16.28
CA VAL A 49 -5.92 6.87 15.47
C VAL A 49 -6.68 5.87 14.59
N ASN A 50 -7.59 5.08 15.18
CA ASN A 50 -8.36 4.07 14.45
C ASN A 50 -9.16 4.67 13.30
N ASP A 51 -9.84 5.80 13.55
CA ASP A 51 -10.68 6.47 12.55
C ASP A 51 -9.88 7.14 11.44
N LEU A 52 -8.68 7.64 11.74
CA LEU A 52 -7.76 8.17 10.73
C LEU A 52 -7.24 7.06 9.82
N ILE A 53 -6.78 5.94 10.40
CA ILE A 53 -6.26 4.80 9.64
C ILE A 53 -7.38 4.18 8.79
N LYS A 54 -8.57 3.96 9.35
CA LYS A 54 -9.72 3.42 8.59
C LYS A 54 -10.06 4.27 7.37
N ARG A 55 -10.08 5.60 7.53
CA ARG A 55 -10.35 6.52 6.41
C ARG A 55 -9.23 6.49 5.38
N ALA A 56 -7.98 6.41 5.82
CA ALA A 56 -6.84 6.26 4.91
C ALA A 56 -6.96 4.99 4.08
N VAL A 57 -7.16 3.83 4.72
CA VAL A 57 -7.33 2.53 4.06
C VAL A 57 -8.51 2.54 3.09
N ALA A 58 -9.63 3.14 3.44
CA ALA A 58 -10.78 3.26 2.53
C ALA A 58 -10.45 4.09 1.28
N GLN A 59 -9.71 5.20 1.43
CA GLN A 59 -9.28 6.01 0.28
C GLN A 59 -8.32 5.25 -0.62
N LEU A 60 -7.31 4.58 -0.04
CA LEU A 60 -6.35 3.77 -0.79
C LEU A 60 -7.04 2.64 -1.57
N ASN A 61 -7.95 1.90 -0.94
CA ASN A 61 -8.72 0.84 -1.58
C ASN A 61 -9.62 1.38 -2.71
N SER A 62 -10.24 2.54 -2.52
CA SER A 62 -11.08 3.14 -3.56
C SER A 62 -10.27 3.57 -4.79
N LEU A 63 -9.02 3.99 -4.61
CA LEU A 63 -8.12 4.28 -5.72
C LEU A 63 -7.70 3.00 -6.43
N GLU A 64 -7.37 1.95 -5.68
CA GLU A 64 -7.03 0.66 -6.26
C GLU A 64 -8.20 0.05 -7.04
N GLU A 65 -9.43 0.16 -6.55
CA GLU A 65 -10.61 -0.31 -7.28
C GLU A 65 -10.78 0.39 -8.63
N LYS A 66 -10.41 1.67 -8.71
CA LYS A 66 -10.54 2.48 -9.93
C LYS A 66 -9.38 2.32 -10.89
N CYS A 67 -8.17 2.16 -10.37
CA CYS A 67 -6.95 2.23 -11.17
C CYS A 67 -6.20 0.89 -11.27
N GLY A 68 -6.28 0.03 -10.26
CA GLY A 68 -5.62 -1.28 -10.25
C GLY A 68 -4.10 -1.25 -10.28
N TYR A 69 -3.48 -0.11 -9.98
CA TYR A 69 -2.04 0.08 -10.18
C TYR A 69 -1.20 -0.67 -9.15
N CYS A 70 -1.70 -0.86 -7.92
CA CYS A 70 -0.97 -1.63 -6.92
C CYS A 70 -0.87 -3.11 -7.34
N LYS A 71 -1.98 -3.70 -7.79
CA LYS A 71 -1.97 -5.08 -8.31
C LYS A 71 -1.03 -5.23 -9.51
N SER A 72 -1.10 -4.33 -10.49
CA SER A 72 -0.22 -4.35 -11.66
C SER A 72 1.25 -4.19 -11.26
N PHE A 73 1.55 -3.27 -10.34
CA PHE A 73 2.91 -3.06 -9.84
C PHE A 73 3.49 -4.29 -9.15
N LEU A 74 2.71 -4.95 -8.27
CA LEU A 74 3.14 -6.18 -7.61
C LEU A 74 3.37 -7.31 -8.63
N LYS A 75 2.52 -7.42 -9.65
CA LYS A 75 2.68 -8.41 -10.71
C LYS A 75 3.94 -8.15 -11.54
N LEU A 76 4.19 -6.91 -11.91
CA LEU A 76 5.41 -6.50 -12.60
C LEU A 76 6.66 -6.83 -11.76
N LYS A 77 6.61 -6.57 -10.45
CA LYS A 77 7.72 -6.88 -9.54
C LYS A 77 8.02 -8.38 -9.49
N GLU A 78 6.98 -9.22 -9.41
CA GLU A 78 7.10 -10.68 -9.49
C GLU A 78 7.73 -11.13 -10.81
N LEU A 79 7.13 -10.74 -11.94
CA LEU A 79 7.63 -11.13 -13.27
C LEU A 79 9.06 -10.66 -13.50
N SER A 80 9.41 -9.45 -13.06
CA SER A 80 10.77 -8.92 -13.19
C SER A 80 11.82 -9.73 -12.43
N ALA A 81 11.45 -10.32 -11.28
CA ALA A 81 12.33 -11.18 -10.50
C ALA A 81 12.56 -12.52 -11.23
N GLU A 82 11.54 -13.04 -11.92
CA GLU A 82 11.64 -14.29 -12.67
C GLU A 82 12.42 -14.13 -13.98
N VAL A 83 12.27 -13.00 -14.68
CA VAL A 83 13.08 -12.69 -15.88
C VAL A 83 14.57 -12.61 -15.52
N LYS A 84 14.92 -12.01 -14.38
CA LYS A 84 16.31 -12.00 -13.87
C LYS A 84 16.87 -13.40 -13.64
N ASN A 85 16.01 -14.39 -13.39
CA ASN A 85 16.39 -15.80 -13.20
C ASN A 85 16.41 -16.60 -14.53
N SER A 86 16.50 -15.93 -15.68
CA SER A 86 16.68 -16.50 -17.03
C SER A 86 15.42 -17.01 -17.74
N ASN A 87 14.23 -16.49 -17.40
CA ASN A 87 13.00 -16.80 -18.14
C ASN A 87 12.52 -15.62 -19.02
N THR A 88 13.10 -15.49 -20.21
CA THR A 88 12.79 -14.42 -21.18
C THR A 88 11.38 -14.46 -21.77
N GLU A 89 10.66 -15.58 -21.66
CA GLU A 89 9.28 -15.71 -22.16
C GLU A 89 8.30 -14.78 -21.42
N LYS A 90 8.62 -14.41 -20.18
CA LYS A 90 7.81 -13.51 -19.34
C LYS A 90 7.95 -12.03 -19.70
N ILE A 91 8.82 -11.68 -20.64
CA ILE A 91 8.96 -10.30 -21.12
C ILE A 91 7.67 -9.81 -21.79
N ASN A 92 6.99 -10.67 -22.56
CA ASN A 92 5.76 -10.28 -23.25
C ASN A 92 4.64 -9.96 -22.24
N GLU A 93 4.51 -10.74 -21.16
CA GLU A 93 3.54 -10.45 -20.08
C GLU A 93 3.82 -9.10 -19.40
N ILE A 94 5.10 -8.74 -19.23
CA ILE A 94 5.48 -7.42 -18.69
C ILE A 94 5.05 -6.29 -19.64
N LEU A 95 5.30 -6.45 -20.94
CA LEU A 95 4.93 -5.46 -21.95
C LEU A 95 3.41 -5.27 -21.98
N ASP A 96 2.64 -6.36 -21.97
CA ASP A 96 1.18 -6.31 -21.95
C ASP A 96 0.65 -5.56 -20.71
N ILE A 97 1.24 -5.75 -19.53
CA ILE A 97 0.83 -5.02 -18.34
C ILE A 97 1.12 -3.53 -18.49
N ILE A 98 2.30 -3.17 -19.00
CA ILE A 98 2.71 -1.76 -19.18
C ILE A 98 1.79 -1.06 -20.19
N ASP A 99 1.43 -1.71 -21.28
CA ASP A 99 0.54 -1.15 -22.30
C ASP A 99 -0.90 -0.91 -21.81
N ASN A 100 -1.29 -1.57 -20.72
CA ASN A 100 -2.62 -1.48 -20.11
C ASN A 100 -2.67 -0.62 -18.82
N LEU A 101 -1.56 0.02 -18.43
CA LEU A 101 -1.47 0.96 -17.30
C LEU A 101 -1.82 2.40 -17.69
#